data_AF-A0A2E3QKJ5-F1
#
_entry.id   AF-A0A2E3QKJ5-F1
#
_cell.length_a   1.000
_cell.length_b   1.000
_cell.length_c   1.000
_cell.angle_alpha   90.00
_cell.angle_beta   90.00
_cell.angle_gamma   90.00
#
_symmetry.space_group_name_H-M   'P 1'
#
loop_
_entity.id
_entity.type
_entity.pdbx_description
1 polymer ?
#
loop_
_entity_poly.entity_id
_entity_poly.type
_entity_poly.pdbx_seq_one_letter_code
_entity_poly.pdbx_strand_id
1 'polypeptide(L)'
;MELDNLSPIDLVILVAESDMSFSASERKMLSELFWVLNERKAPLAVRELNRLPEVKSQLDLVGYIKKRSEEISSYVDKAEFDGNNTLRKELCLDILANFKEEQMLLWLGLAIYVSASDQGNDPLSKKMTSIENKFFSDLCSSINLFKGMAVNEVAKRSVEFIKGAVQKG
;
A
#
# COMPACT_ATOMS: atom_id res chain seq x y z
N MET A 1 20.44 2.76 -9.41
CA MET A 1 19.27 3.62 -9.16
C MET A 1 18.89 3.32 -7.73
N GLU A 2 19.13 4.25 -6.81
CA GLU A 2 18.66 4.09 -5.42
C GLU A 2 17.23 4.63 -5.38
N LEU A 3 16.32 3.94 -4.69
CA LEU A 3 14.97 4.45 -4.42
C LEU A 3 15.08 5.53 -3.34
N ASP A 4 15.47 6.74 -3.73
CA ASP A 4 15.53 7.87 -2.82
C ASP A 4 14.13 8.32 -2.41
N ASN A 5 13.93 8.63 -1.12
CA ASN A 5 12.69 9.16 -0.55
C ASN A 5 11.45 8.25 -0.68
N LEU A 6 11.53 7.02 -0.17
CA LEU A 6 10.37 6.14 -0.06
C LEU A 6 9.19 6.82 0.65
N SER A 7 8.01 6.70 0.05
CA SER A 7 6.76 7.31 0.50
C SER A 7 5.77 6.25 0.99
N PRO A 8 4.72 6.65 1.73
CA PRO A 8 3.62 5.74 2.05
C PRO A 8 2.89 5.17 0.81
N ILE A 9 2.91 5.86 -0.34
CA ILE A 9 2.38 5.32 -1.60
C ILE A 9 3.23 4.14 -2.07
N ASP A 10 4.56 4.24 -1.93
CA ASP A 10 5.48 3.16 -2.30
C ASP A 10 5.27 1.92 -1.44
N LEU A 11 4.95 2.08 -0.15
CA LEU A 11 4.58 0.95 0.71
C LEU A 11 3.36 0.20 0.14
N VAL A 12 2.34 0.93 -0.32
CA VAL A 12 1.15 0.31 -0.91
C VAL A 12 1.50 -0.45 -2.18
N ILE A 13 2.32 0.15 -3.05
CA ILE A 13 2.79 -0.49 -4.29
C ILE A 13 3.62 -1.74 -3.97
N LEU A 14 4.62 -1.65 -3.09
CA LEU A 14 5.50 -2.76 -2.72
C LEU A 14 4.72 -3.97 -2.19
N VAL A 15 3.70 -3.73 -1.38
CA VAL A 15 2.84 -4.80 -0.84
C VAL A 15 1.93 -5.38 -1.92
N ALA A 16 1.29 -4.53 -2.73
CA ALA A 16 0.36 -4.97 -3.76
C ALA A 16 1.06 -5.72 -4.90
N GLU A 17 2.22 -5.24 -5.32
CA GLU A 17 3.08 -5.82 -6.36
C GLU A 17 3.93 -6.99 -5.85
N SER A 18 3.61 -7.58 -4.69
CA SER A 18 4.40 -8.69 -4.13
C SER A 18 4.33 -9.99 -4.96
N ASP A 19 3.43 -10.05 -5.93
CA ASP A 19 3.35 -11.06 -6.98
C ASP A 19 4.14 -10.69 -8.25
N MET A 20 4.92 -9.60 -8.21
CA MET A 20 5.68 -9.01 -9.32
C MET A 20 4.80 -8.40 -10.44
N SER A 21 3.57 -7.99 -10.12
CA SER A 21 2.72 -7.29 -11.08
C SER A 21 1.80 -6.28 -10.40
N PHE A 22 2.05 -4.97 -10.59
CA PHE A 22 1.04 -3.96 -10.25
C PHE A 22 0.06 -3.71 -11.40
N SER A 23 -1.19 -4.10 -11.22
CA SER A 23 -2.22 -4.12 -12.24
C SER A 23 -2.79 -2.72 -12.55
N ALA A 24 -3.46 -2.58 -13.71
CA ALA A 24 -4.18 -1.35 -14.04
C ALA A 24 -5.37 -1.09 -13.10
N SER A 25 -6.03 -2.14 -12.64
CA SER A 25 -7.15 -2.03 -11.68
C SER A 25 -6.64 -1.61 -10.32
N GLU A 26 -5.51 -2.16 -9.86
CA GLU A 26 -4.88 -1.77 -8.61
C GLU A 26 -4.40 -0.32 -8.61
N ARG A 27 -3.75 0.13 -9.70
CA ARG A 27 -3.40 1.54 -9.88
C ARG A 27 -4.61 2.45 -9.79
N LYS A 28 -5.71 2.07 -10.43
CA LYS A 28 -6.96 2.81 -10.41
C LYS A 28 -7.59 2.81 -9.02
N MET A 29 -7.62 1.67 -8.33
CA MET A 29 -8.16 1.55 -6.97
C MET A 29 -7.37 2.40 -5.99
N LEU A 30 -6.02 2.34 -6.05
CA LEU A 30 -5.16 3.15 -5.18
C LEU A 30 -5.42 4.64 -5.40
N SER A 31 -5.49 5.08 -6.66
CA SER A 31 -5.77 6.50 -6.95
C SER A 31 -7.15 6.94 -6.47
N GLU A 32 -8.19 6.13 -6.67
CA GLU A 32 -9.56 6.39 -6.21
C GLU A 32 -9.64 6.48 -4.68
N LEU A 33 -9.11 5.49 -3.95
CA LEU A 33 -9.14 5.47 -2.49
C LEU A 33 -8.39 6.66 -1.89
N PHE A 34 -7.21 6.95 -2.41
CA PHE A 34 -6.39 8.06 -1.93
C PHE A 34 -7.05 9.41 -2.22
N TRP A 35 -7.65 9.56 -3.40
CA TRP A 35 -8.37 10.77 -3.77
C TRP A 35 -9.59 10.99 -2.88
N VAL A 36 -10.40 9.95 -2.63
CA VAL A 36 -11.54 10.01 -1.70
C VAL A 36 -11.08 10.39 -0.29
N LEU A 37 -10.00 9.80 0.22
CA LEU A 37 -9.45 10.17 1.53
C LEU A 37 -9.01 11.63 1.59
N ASN A 38 -8.45 12.16 0.49
CA ASN A 38 -8.09 13.57 0.38
C ASN A 38 -9.33 14.49 0.34
N GLU A 39 -10.35 14.16 -0.44
CA GLU A 39 -11.61 14.93 -0.48
C GLU A 39 -12.31 14.96 0.88
N ARG A 40 -12.20 13.86 1.63
CA ARG A 40 -12.65 13.74 3.04
C ARG A 40 -11.72 14.41 4.04
N LYS A 41 -10.67 15.10 3.58
CA LYS A 41 -9.68 15.78 4.42
C LYS A 41 -9.05 14.89 5.48
N ALA A 42 -8.89 13.59 5.20
CA ALA A 42 -8.21 12.67 6.09
C ALA A 42 -6.76 13.17 6.28
N PRO A 43 -6.33 13.55 7.51
CA PRO A 43 -5.09 14.30 7.71
C PRO A 43 -3.85 13.64 7.11
N LEU A 44 -3.79 12.31 7.14
CA LEU A 44 -2.67 11.53 6.61
C LEU A 44 -2.60 11.55 5.08
N ALA A 45 -3.75 11.47 4.39
CA ALA A 45 -3.82 11.53 2.93
C ALA A 45 -3.55 12.95 2.41
N VAL A 46 -4.14 13.96 3.04
CA VAL A 46 -3.91 15.38 2.70
C VAL A 46 -2.43 15.75 2.86
N ARG A 47 -1.83 15.37 3.99
CA ARG A 47 -0.41 15.63 4.24
C ARG A 47 0.48 15.01 3.17
N GLU A 48 0.11 13.82 2.70
CA GLU A 48 0.90 13.12 1.70
C GLU A 48 0.74 13.73 0.29
N LEU A 49 -0.48 14.08 -0.15
CA LEU A 49 -0.63 14.81 -1.43
C LEU A 49 0.03 16.18 -1.42
N ASN A 50 0.05 16.89 -0.30
CA ASN A 50 0.76 18.17 -0.20
C ASN A 50 2.27 18.06 -0.42
N ARG A 51 2.85 16.85 -0.33
CA ARG A 51 4.27 16.59 -0.64
C ARG A 51 4.51 16.34 -2.13
N LEU A 52 3.45 16.20 -2.92
CA LEU A 52 3.46 15.90 -4.35
C LEU A 52 2.91 17.10 -5.13
N PRO A 53 3.67 18.21 -5.29
CA PRO A 53 3.17 19.44 -5.91
C PRO A 53 2.76 19.29 -7.38
N GLU A 54 3.23 18.24 -8.04
CA GLU A 54 2.85 17.86 -9.40
C GLU A 54 1.44 17.24 -9.50
N VAL A 55 0.91 16.70 -8.40
CA VAL A 55 -0.40 16.04 -8.38
C VAL A 55 -1.50 17.06 -8.13
N LYS A 56 -2.19 17.50 -9.18
CA LYS A 56 -3.27 18.51 -9.12
C LYS A 56 -4.65 17.91 -9.35
N SER A 57 -4.71 16.69 -9.85
CA SER A 57 -5.93 15.96 -10.17
C SER A 57 -5.76 14.47 -9.88
N GLN A 58 -6.88 13.74 -9.83
CA GLN A 58 -6.85 12.28 -9.71
C GLN A 58 -6.12 11.62 -10.90
N LEU A 59 -6.19 12.22 -12.09
CA LEU A 59 -5.48 11.72 -13.26
C LEU A 59 -3.96 11.86 -13.10
N ASP A 60 -3.50 12.98 -12.53
CA ASP A 60 -2.08 13.17 -12.20
C ASP A 60 -1.61 12.14 -11.17
N LEU A 61 -2.46 11.81 -10.20
CA LEU A 61 -2.17 10.77 -9.20
C LEU A 61 -2.02 9.38 -9.83
N VAL A 62 -2.89 9.02 -10.79
CA VAL A 62 -2.74 7.77 -11.56
C VAL A 62 -1.41 7.74 -12.31
N GLY A 63 -1.04 8.86 -12.96
CA GLY A 63 0.24 8.98 -13.67
C GLY A 63 1.44 8.85 -12.72
N TYR A 64 1.37 9.50 -11.55
CA TYR A 64 2.40 9.40 -10.51
C TYR A 64 2.56 7.96 -10.01
N ILE A 65 1.46 7.30 -9.63
CA ILE A 65 1.47 5.91 -9.16
C ILE A 65 2.06 4.98 -10.22
N LYS A 66 1.68 5.15 -11.49
CA LYS A 66 2.23 4.35 -12.59
C LYS A 66 3.75 4.49 -12.68
N LYS A 67 4.25 5.73 -12.68
CA LYS A 67 5.68 6.01 -12.73
C LYS A 67 6.42 5.37 -11.55
N ARG A 68 5.86 5.48 -10.34
CA ARG A 68 6.44 4.87 -9.13
C ARG A 68 6.44 3.34 -9.21
N SER A 69 5.38 2.70 -9.69
CA SER A 69 5.39 1.24 -9.89
C SER A 69 6.45 0.80 -10.90
N GLU A 70 6.65 1.53 -11.99
CA GLU A 70 7.71 1.22 -12.97
C GLU A 70 9.11 1.35 -12.36
N GLU A 71 9.34 2.39 -11.55
CA GLU A 71 10.61 2.60 -10.82
C GLU A 71 10.85 1.48 -9.80
N ILE A 72 9.84 1.14 -8.99
CA ILE A 72 9.90 0.06 -8.00
C ILE A 72 10.18 -1.29 -8.67
N SER A 73 9.40 -1.67 -9.68
CA SER A 73 9.58 -2.93 -10.43
C SER A 73 11.00 -3.02 -11.01
N SER A 74 11.51 -1.93 -11.61
CA SER A 74 12.86 -1.92 -12.19
C SER A 74 13.99 -2.15 -11.18
N TYR A 75 13.76 -1.84 -9.91
CA TYR A 75 14.73 -1.96 -8.83
C TYR A 75 14.54 -3.27 -8.04
N VAL A 76 13.31 -3.51 -7.58
CA VAL A 76 12.96 -4.61 -6.68
C VAL A 76 12.87 -5.92 -7.44
N ASP A 77 12.11 -6.00 -8.53
CA ASP A 77 11.93 -7.25 -9.27
C ASP A 77 13.25 -7.71 -9.88
N LYS A 78 14.10 -6.76 -10.31
CA LYS A 78 15.46 -7.06 -10.76
C LYS A 78 16.29 -7.69 -9.63
N ALA A 79 16.27 -7.11 -8.44
CA ALA A 79 17.01 -7.65 -7.31
C ALA A 79 16.48 -9.02 -6.86
N GLU A 80 15.17 -9.23 -6.88
CA GLU A 80 14.53 -10.52 -6.60
C GLU A 80 14.94 -11.58 -7.64
N PHE A 81 14.97 -11.21 -8.92
CA PHE A 81 15.46 -12.07 -9.99
C PHE A 81 16.95 -12.42 -9.81
N ASP A 82 17.76 -11.46 -9.35
CA ASP A 82 19.18 -11.64 -9.03
C ASP A 82 19.40 -12.40 -7.68
N GLY A 83 18.33 -12.82 -6.99
CA GLY A 83 18.33 -13.68 -5.82
C GLY A 83 18.10 -13.00 -4.47
N ASN A 84 17.93 -11.67 -4.43
CA ASN A 84 17.61 -10.92 -3.22
C ASN A 84 16.10 -10.90 -2.94
N ASN A 85 15.58 -12.00 -2.40
CA ASN A 85 14.16 -12.18 -2.09
C ASN A 85 13.69 -11.44 -0.82
N THR A 86 14.56 -10.70 -0.12
CA THR A 86 14.20 -9.98 1.12
C THR A 86 14.04 -8.47 0.90
N LEU A 87 14.60 -7.93 -0.18
CA LEU A 87 14.64 -6.48 -0.45
C LEU A 87 13.26 -5.82 -0.34
N ARG A 88 12.23 -6.39 -0.98
CA ARG A 88 10.86 -5.83 -0.94
C ARG A 88 10.35 -5.66 0.49
N LYS A 89 10.58 -6.68 1.33
CA LYS A 89 10.19 -6.66 2.75
C LYS A 89 11.01 -5.64 3.54
N GLU A 90 12.31 -5.57 3.30
CA GLU A 90 13.21 -4.60 3.93
C GLU A 90 12.76 -3.16 3.64
N LEU A 91 12.47 -2.83 2.38
CA LEU A 91 11.95 -1.52 1.99
C LEU A 91 10.61 -1.19 2.67
N CYS A 92 9.70 -2.16 2.76
CA CYS A 92 8.45 -1.97 3.51
C CYS A 92 8.72 -1.65 4.99
N LEU A 93 9.64 -2.38 5.63
CA LEU A 93 10.00 -2.18 7.04
C LEU A 93 10.67 -0.82 7.27
N ASP A 94 11.50 -0.36 6.34
CA ASP A 94 12.14 0.96 6.41
C ASP A 94 11.11 2.10 6.37
N ILE A 95 10.10 1.99 5.50
CA ILE A 95 8.98 2.95 5.47
C ILE A 95 8.21 2.91 6.78
N LEU A 96 7.87 1.71 7.25
CA LEU A 96 7.06 1.49 8.45
C LEU A 96 7.75 1.88 9.75
N ALA A 97 9.08 1.83 9.83
CA ALA A 97 9.85 2.16 11.02
C ALA A 97 9.55 3.57 11.57
N ASN A 98 9.11 4.48 10.71
CA ASN A 98 8.81 5.87 11.04
C ASN A 98 7.32 6.14 11.31
N PHE A 99 6.46 5.12 11.26
CA PHE A 99 5.01 5.26 11.35
C PHE A 99 4.49 4.97 12.75
N LYS A 100 3.48 5.75 13.18
CA LYS A 100 2.63 5.40 14.32
C LYS A 100 1.61 4.33 13.90
N GLU A 101 1.00 3.67 14.88
CA GLU A 101 -0.05 2.66 14.67
C GLU A 101 -1.12 3.09 13.66
N GLU A 102 -1.69 4.29 13.82
CA GLU A 102 -2.72 4.82 12.92
C GLU A 102 -2.23 4.94 11.46
N GLN A 103 -0.97 5.33 11.26
CA GLN A 103 -0.38 5.41 9.93
C GLN A 103 -0.17 4.02 9.35
N MET A 104 0.34 3.08 10.15
CA MET A 104 0.50 1.69 9.72
C MET A 104 -0.84 1.07 9.33
N LEU A 105 -1.89 1.24 10.15
CA LEU A 105 -3.24 0.74 9.87
C LEU A 105 -3.83 1.35 8.60
N LEU A 106 -3.63 2.66 8.38
CA LEU A 106 -4.10 3.29 7.14
C LEU A 106 -3.41 2.71 5.91
N TRP A 107 -2.08 2.73 5.88
CA TRP A 107 -1.33 2.40 4.67
C TRP A 107 -1.34 0.90 4.36
N LEU A 108 -1.23 0.04 5.37
CA LEU A 108 -1.40 -1.40 5.19
C LEU A 108 -2.84 -1.76 4.83
N GLY A 109 -3.82 -1.03 5.37
CA GLY A 109 -5.22 -1.17 4.96
C GLY A 109 -5.45 -0.85 3.50
N LEU A 110 -4.90 0.27 3.02
CA LEU A 110 -4.94 0.64 1.62
C LEU A 110 -4.28 -0.42 0.75
N ALA A 111 -3.14 -0.95 1.16
CA ALA A 111 -2.48 -2.04 0.44
C ALA A 111 -3.35 -3.27 0.28
N ILE A 112 -4.00 -3.73 1.36
CA ILE A 112 -4.93 -4.87 1.30
C ILE A 112 -6.09 -4.59 0.33
N TYR A 113 -6.68 -3.39 0.41
CA TYR A 113 -7.80 -3.01 -0.45
C TYR A 113 -7.42 -2.94 -1.92
N VAL A 114 -6.21 -2.43 -2.20
CA VAL A 114 -5.67 -2.34 -3.55
C VAL A 114 -5.39 -3.74 -4.10
N SER A 115 -4.69 -4.59 -3.36
CA SER A 115 -4.44 -5.99 -3.77
C SER A 115 -5.73 -6.78 -4.02
N ALA A 116 -6.78 -6.52 -3.24
CA ALA A 116 -8.07 -7.17 -3.43
C ALA A 116 -8.86 -6.66 -4.66
N SER A 117 -8.44 -5.54 -5.28
CA SER A 117 -9.20 -4.89 -6.37
C SER A 117 -9.10 -5.60 -7.71
N ASP A 118 -8.12 -6.48 -7.88
CA ASP A 118 -7.99 -7.35 -9.05
C ASP A 118 -9.05 -8.45 -9.13
N GLN A 119 -9.90 -8.58 -8.10
CA GLN A 119 -10.91 -9.63 -8.01
C GLN A 119 -12.32 -9.07 -7.74
N GLY A 120 -13.08 -8.73 -8.79
CA GLY A 120 -14.51 -8.39 -8.65
C GLY A 120 -15.37 -9.58 -8.15
N ASN A 121 -16.56 -9.45 -7.55
CA ASN A 121 -17.38 -8.33 -7.09
C ASN A 121 -18.07 -8.83 -5.78
N ASP A 122 -17.71 -8.23 -4.63
CA ASP A 122 -18.36 -8.28 -3.29
C ASP A 122 -18.33 -9.60 -2.46
N PRO A 123 -18.31 -9.60 -1.10
CA PRO A 123 -18.09 -8.52 -0.14
C PRO A 123 -16.79 -8.71 0.69
N LEU A 124 -15.87 -7.74 0.56
CA LEU A 124 -14.61 -7.57 1.33
C LEU A 124 -13.43 -8.55 1.15
N SER A 125 -13.50 -9.72 0.48
CA SER A 125 -12.60 -10.82 0.94
C SER A 125 -12.19 -11.96 -0.01
N LYS A 126 -12.26 -11.83 -1.34
CA LYS A 126 -11.53 -12.80 -2.19
C LYS A 126 -10.04 -12.52 -2.04
N LYS A 127 -9.43 -13.30 -1.14
CA LYS A 127 -8.02 -13.35 -0.76
C LYS A 127 -7.12 -12.67 -1.79
N MET A 128 -6.30 -11.73 -1.30
CA MET A 128 -4.94 -11.50 -1.81
C MET A 128 -4.39 -12.81 -2.40
N THR A 129 -3.66 -12.77 -3.51
CA THR A 129 -3.08 -13.99 -4.05
C THR A 129 -2.33 -14.75 -2.94
N SER A 130 -2.17 -16.07 -3.08
CA SER A 130 -1.44 -16.85 -2.05
C SER A 130 -0.04 -16.27 -1.76
N ILE A 131 0.55 -15.57 -2.74
CA ILE A 131 1.83 -14.88 -2.64
C ILE A 131 1.68 -13.62 -1.80
N GLU A 132 0.78 -12.71 -2.19
CA GLU A 132 0.49 -11.47 -1.45
C GLU A 132 0.10 -11.73 0.01
N ASN A 133 -0.78 -12.70 0.28
CA ASN A 133 -1.19 -13.06 1.63
C ASN A 133 0.00 -13.53 2.47
N LYS A 134 0.89 -14.34 1.87
CA LYS A 134 2.08 -14.83 2.55
C LYS A 134 3.05 -13.68 2.82
N PHE A 135 3.27 -12.80 1.85
CA PHE A 135 4.10 -11.62 1.99
C PHE A 135 3.57 -10.70 3.09
N PHE A 136 2.27 -10.37 3.07
CA PHE A 136 1.64 -9.53 4.06
C PHE A 136 1.68 -10.14 5.47
N SER A 137 1.46 -11.46 5.59
CA SER A 137 1.62 -12.16 6.87
C SER A 137 3.03 -12.09 7.42
N ASP A 138 4.04 -12.27 6.55
CA ASP A 138 5.44 -12.23 6.94
C ASP A 138 5.87 -10.80 7.33
N LEU A 139 5.40 -9.79 6.59
CA LEU A 139 5.58 -8.38 6.92
C LEU A 139 4.96 -8.04 8.27
N CYS A 140 3.69 -8.38 8.51
CA CYS A 140 3.00 -8.10 9.77
C CYS A 140 3.66 -8.80 10.96
N SER A 141 4.13 -10.04 10.78
CA SER A 141 4.83 -10.78 11.84
C SER A 141 6.16 -10.14 12.26
N SER A 142 6.72 -9.29 11.39
CA SER A 142 7.96 -8.55 11.63
C SER A 142 7.74 -7.21 12.32
N ILE A 143 6.48 -6.77 12.46
CA ILE A 143 6.10 -5.52 13.12
C ILE A 143 5.64 -5.86 14.54
N ASN A 144 6.34 -5.34 15.56
CA ASN A 144 6.05 -5.64 16.96
C ASN A 144 4.58 -5.39 17.36
N LEU A 145 3.95 -4.35 16.80
CA LEU A 145 2.55 -4.01 17.02
C LEU A 145 1.57 -5.11 16.60
N PHE A 146 1.87 -5.83 15.50
CA PHE A 146 1.01 -6.86 14.93
C PHE A 146 1.51 -8.28 15.24
N LYS A 147 2.55 -8.41 16.06
CA LYS A 147 3.16 -9.69 16.37
C LYS A 147 2.16 -10.60 17.08
N GLY A 148 1.89 -11.77 16.48
CA GLY A 148 0.92 -12.73 17.00
C GLY A 148 -0.53 -12.45 16.59
N MET A 149 -0.80 -11.38 15.85
CA MET A 149 -2.13 -11.13 15.26
C MET A 149 -2.29 -11.91 13.97
N ALA A 150 -3.50 -12.41 13.72
CA ALA A 150 -3.82 -12.98 12.42
C ALA A 150 -3.92 -11.87 11.36
N VAL A 151 -3.51 -12.15 10.12
CA VAL A 151 -3.64 -11.20 8.99
C VAL A 151 -5.05 -10.65 8.86
N ASN A 152 -6.06 -11.51 9.02
CA ASN A 152 -7.47 -11.10 8.95
C ASN A 152 -7.84 -10.09 10.05
N GLU A 153 -7.18 -10.13 11.20
CA GLU A 153 -7.42 -9.20 12.30
C GLU A 153 -6.78 -7.83 12.00
N VAL A 154 -5.56 -7.81 11.47
CA VAL A 154 -4.90 -6.59 10.99
C VAL A 154 -5.71 -5.95 9.86
N ALA A 155 -6.17 -6.78 8.91
CA ALA A 155 -7.03 -6.34 7.82
C ALA A 155 -8.33 -5.73 8.33
N LYS A 156 -9.01 -6.40 9.27
CA LYS A 156 -10.25 -5.90 9.88
C LYS A 156 -10.04 -4.55 10.58
N ARG A 157 -9.00 -4.41 11.41
CA ARG A 157 -8.68 -3.14 12.09
C ARG A 157 -8.38 -2.02 11.09
N SER A 158 -7.67 -2.35 10.02
CA SER A 158 -7.31 -1.40 8.98
C SER A 158 -8.55 -0.92 8.20
N VAL A 159 -9.47 -1.85 7.89
CA VAL A 159 -10.78 -1.55 7.28
C VAL A 159 -11.63 -0.64 8.19
N GLU A 160 -11.71 -0.97 9.48
CA GLU A 160 -12.44 -0.16 10.47
C GLU A 160 -11.86 1.25 10.59
N PHE A 161 -10.52 1.37 10.57
CA PHE A 161 -9.83 2.66 10.57
C PHE A 161 -10.15 3.48 9.32
N ILE A 162 -10.05 2.89 8.12
CA ILE A 162 -10.37 3.56 6.86
C ILE A 162 -11.83 4.02 6.84
N LYS A 163 -12.77 3.16 7.24
CA LYS A 163 -14.20 3.53 7.34
C LYS A 163 -14.41 4.70 8.29
N GLY A 164 -13.75 4.68 9.46
CA GLY A 164 -13.79 5.79 10.42
C GLY A 164 -13.20 7.09 9.84
N ALA A 165 -12.11 7.00 9.08
CA ALA A 165 -11.48 8.15 8.42
C ALA A 165 -12.38 8.74 7.32
N VAL A 166 -13.11 7.91 6.58
CA VAL A 166 -14.05 8.34 5.52
C VAL A 166 -15.34 8.94 6.12
N GLN A 167 -15.80 8.48 7.28
CA GLN A 167 -17.06 8.96 7.89
C GLN A 167 -16.91 10.24 8.71
N LYS A 168 -15.71 10.54 9.23
CA LYS A 168 -15.45 11.72 10.08
C LYS A 168 -15.04 12.98 9.29
N GLY A 169 -14.95 12.88 7.95
CA GLY A 169 -14.59 13.95 7.03
C GLY A 169 -15.75 14.42 6.16
#